data_AF-F0ZJK8-F1
#
_entry.id   AF-F0ZJK8-F1
#
_cell.length_a   1.000
_cell.length_b   1.000
_cell.length_c   1.000
_cell.angle_alpha   90.00
_cell.angle_beta   90.00
_cell.angle_gamma   90.00
#
_symmetry.space_group_name_H-M   'P 1'
#
loop_
_entity.id
_entity.type
_entity.pdbx_description
1 polymer ?
#
loop_
_entity_poly.entity_id
_entity_poly.type
_entity_poly.pdbx_seq_one_letter_code
_entity_poly.pdbx_strand_id
1 'polypeptide(L)'
;MASIIIGSQWGDEGKGKLVDILSQEYDVVARCQGGANAGHTIVVSGKKIALHLIPSGILNERATCILGNGMVIHLPTFFKEVEGLKEKGIKYDGRLFVSDRAHIVFDLHQMIDAMKEQELSAGISNDSIGTTKKGIGPCYSSKASRGGLRVCDLFFPDQFKKAFTRLVENKHKRFGSFEYDVDAEIKRYQEFAEKIKPFVIDSVYYLNKAFKDGKKVLIEGAQSTMLDLDFGTYPYVTSSASSVGGACTGLGIAPNKVITQIGVVKAYTTRVGAGPFPTELHGDFGEALRKEGGEYGTTTGRPRRIGWLDAVVLRYTSMINDFTKLNLTKLDVLSKLDEIKIGVQYKYNGEILDSFPASLEVLAKCEVVYETLPGWNSNISNITKYEDLPIQAQQYIERIEKLIGVPVYWIGVGQDRASMIIHESN
;
A
#
# COMPACT_ATOMS: atom_id res chain seq x y z
N MET A 1 -5.39 -21.37 4.87
CA MET A 1 -4.84 -20.34 5.78
C MET A 1 -4.49 -19.10 4.98
N ALA A 2 -4.36 -17.93 5.62
CA ALA A 2 -3.95 -16.70 4.95
C ALA A 2 -2.67 -16.10 5.54
N SER A 3 -1.88 -15.51 4.66
CA SER A 3 -0.74 -14.65 5.01
C SER A 3 -0.95 -13.28 4.41
N ILE A 4 -0.53 -12.23 5.10
CA ILE A 4 -0.70 -10.85 4.64
C ILE A 4 0.63 -10.10 4.64
N ILE A 5 0.84 -9.31 3.59
CA ILE A 5 2.01 -8.42 3.45
C ILE A 5 1.53 -6.97 3.59
N ILE A 6 2.07 -6.25 4.58
CA ILE A 6 1.69 -4.87 4.92
C ILE A 6 2.93 -3.99 5.00
N GLY A 7 2.84 -2.73 4.59
CA GLY A 7 3.91 -1.75 4.80
C GLY A 7 3.88 -1.23 6.22
N SER A 8 5.02 -1.20 6.91
CA SER A 8 5.12 -0.76 8.30
C SER A 8 5.43 0.73 8.46
N GLN A 9 5.62 1.49 7.37
CA GLN A 9 6.02 2.90 7.39
C GLN A 9 5.00 3.74 6.62
N TRP A 10 5.43 4.70 5.78
CA TRP A 10 4.59 5.57 4.94
C TRP A 10 4.60 5.17 3.45
N GLY A 11 4.67 3.87 3.16
CA GLY A 11 4.60 3.36 1.80
C GLY A 11 5.98 3.25 1.15
N ASP A 12 5.99 2.77 -0.10
CA ASP A 12 7.21 2.56 -0.90
C ASP A 12 8.25 1.62 -0.27
N GLU A 13 7.88 0.76 0.68
CA GLU A 13 8.80 -0.16 1.37
C GLU A 13 9.25 -1.35 0.51
N GLY A 14 8.81 -1.44 -0.75
CA GLY A 14 9.21 -2.53 -1.64
C GLY A 14 8.39 -3.82 -1.49
N LYS A 15 7.15 -3.73 -0.97
CA LYS A 15 6.23 -4.89 -0.81
C LYS A 15 6.13 -5.78 -2.05
N GLY A 16 6.05 -5.18 -3.24
CA GLY A 16 5.82 -5.90 -4.49
C GLY A 16 6.83 -7.01 -4.77
N LYS A 17 8.10 -6.82 -4.37
CA LYS A 17 9.15 -7.85 -4.53
C LYS A 17 8.83 -9.10 -3.72
N LEU A 18 8.43 -8.94 -2.45
CA LEU A 18 8.06 -10.06 -1.61
C LEU A 18 6.74 -10.70 -2.05
N VAL A 19 5.77 -9.89 -2.50
CA VAL A 19 4.51 -10.41 -3.05
C VAL A 19 4.81 -11.29 -4.27
N ASP A 20 5.66 -10.86 -5.19
CA ASP A 20 6.06 -11.67 -6.35
C ASP A 20 6.71 -13.00 -5.93
N ILE A 21 7.65 -12.96 -4.99
CA ILE A 21 8.32 -14.16 -4.45
C ILE A 21 7.30 -15.12 -3.85
N LEU A 22 6.53 -14.65 -2.86
CA LEU A 22 5.63 -15.49 -2.10
C LEU A 22 4.44 -15.96 -2.93
N SER A 23 3.95 -15.18 -3.90
CA SER A 23 2.78 -15.53 -4.71
C SER A 23 2.91 -16.89 -5.42
N GLN A 24 4.14 -17.39 -5.65
CA GLN A 24 4.39 -18.70 -6.26
C GLN A 24 3.94 -19.88 -5.38
N GLU A 25 3.79 -19.67 -4.08
CA GLU A 25 3.47 -20.71 -3.09
C GLU A 25 1.99 -20.69 -2.63
N TYR A 26 1.18 -19.78 -3.18
CA TYR A 26 -0.21 -19.57 -2.78
C TYR A 26 -1.18 -19.86 -3.93
N ASP A 27 -2.33 -20.43 -3.58
CA ASP A 27 -3.39 -20.76 -4.54
C ASP A 27 -4.21 -19.52 -4.94
N VAL A 28 -4.32 -18.54 -4.04
CA VAL A 28 -5.11 -17.31 -4.23
C VAL A 28 -4.28 -16.11 -3.79
N VAL A 29 -4.28 -15.04 -4.58
CA VAL A 29 -3.68 -13.75 -4.23
C VAL A 29 -4.76 -12.67 -4.26
N ALA A 30 -5.02 -12.02 -3.15
CA ALA A 30 -6.12 -11.08 -3.01
C ALA A 30 -5.67 -9.69 -2.58
N ARG A 31 -6.27 -8.66 -3.16
CA ARG A 31 -6.19 -7.27 -2.68
C ARG A 31 -7.43 -6.97 -1.85
N CYS A 32 -7.26 -6.42 -0.65
CA CYS A 32 -8.37 -6.22 0.28
C CYS A 32 -8.89 -4.77 0.34
N GLN A 33 -8.09 -3.79 -0.05
CA GLN A 33 -8.38 -2.38 0.18
C GLN A 33 -7.69 -1.47 -0.86
N GLY A 34 -8.08 -0.21 -0.85
CA GLY A 34 -7.50 0.84 -1.69
C GLY A 34 -8.06 0.80 -3.10
N GLY A 35 -7.32 1.36 -4.05
CA GLY A 35 -7.68 1.33 -5.46
C GLY A 35 -6.46 1.55 -6.35
N ALA A 36 -6.63 2.31 -7.43
CA ALA A 36 -5.57 2.60 -8.40
C ALA A 36 -4.50 3.59 -7.88
N ASN A 37 -4.56 3.96 -6.60
CA ASN A 37 -3.55 4.76 -5.90
C ASN A 37 -2.38 3.91 -5.36
N ALA A 38 -2.52 2.59 -5.36
CA ALA A 38 -1.38 1.70 -5.23
C ALA A 38 -0.73 1.47 -6.59
N GLY A 39 0.54 1.11 -6.61
CA GLY A 39 1.23 0.74 -7.83
C GLY A 39 2.49 -0.03 -7.52
N HIS A 40 2.72 -1.10 -8.27
CA HIS A 40 4.00 -1.78 -8.29
C HIS A 40 4.38 -2.07 -9.74
N THR A 41 5.67 -1.88 -10.03
CA THR A 41 6.24 -2.29 -11.31
C THR A 41 7.02 -3.56 -11.06
N ILE A 42 6.66 -4.63 -11.78
CA ILE A 42 7.39 -5.91 -11.73
C ILE A 42 8.05 -6.13 -13.08
N VAL A 43 9.22 -6.78 -13.08
CA VAL A 43 9.93 -7.18 -14.28
C VAL A 43 9.82 -8.69 -14.42
N VAL A 44 9.18 -9.16 -15.49
CA VAL A 44 9.10 -10.61 -15.83
C VAL A 44 9.68 -10.82 -17.21
N SER A 45 10.69 -11.71 -17.31
CA SER A 45 11.37 -12.02 -18.57
C SER A 45 11.82 -10.77 -19.35
N GLY A 46 12.34 -9.76 -18.62
CA GLY A 46 12.80 -8.49 -19.17
C GLY A 46 11.69 -7.47 -19.50
N LYS A 47 10.41 -7.81 -19.34
CA LYS A 47 9.28 -6.90 -19.60
C LYS A 47 8.79 -6.24 -18.30
N LYS A 48 8.74 -4.91 -18.29
CA LYS A 48 8.15 -4.12 -17.18
C LYS A 48 6.62 -4.15 -17.26
N ILE A 49 5.98 -4.46 -16.15
CA ILE A 49 4.52 -4.49 -16.01
C ILE A 49 4.16 -3.62 -14.82
N ALA A 50 3.44 -2.53 -15.07
CA ALA A 50 2.87 -1.69 -14.03
C ALA A 50 1.45 -2.19 -13.73
N LEU A 51 1.21 -2.55 -12.47
CA LEU A 51 -0.10 -2.94 -11.97
C LEU A 51 -0.48 -2.00 -10.83
N HIS A 52 -1.73 -1.53 -10.83
CA HIS A 52 -2.29 -0.68 -9.78
C HIS A 52 -3.44 -1.38 -9.06
N LEU A 53 -4.40 -1.93 -9.81
CA LEU A 53 -5.57 -2.62 -9.28
C LEU A 53 -5.36 -4.13 -9.19
N ILE A 54 -4.87 -4.74 -10.26
CA ILE A 54 -4.70 -6.19 -10.36
C ILE A 54 -3.60 -6.65 -9.37
N PRO A 55 -3.82 -7.69 -8.56
CA PRO A 55 -2.79 -8.23 -7.67
C PRO A 55 -1.52 -8.67 -8.41
N SER A 56 -0.34 -8.47 -7.81
CA SER A 56 0.96 -8.88 -8.39
C SER A 56 1.00 -10.37 -8.73
N GLY A 57 0.28 -11.18 -7.95
CA GLY A 57 0.17 -12.62 -8.12
C GLY A 57 -0.40 -13.05 -9.48
N ILE A 58 -0.91 -12.12 -10.29
CA ILE A 58 -1.35 -12.42 -11.66
C ILE A 58 -0.21 -12.98 -12.51
N LEU A 59 1.05 -12.81 -12.12
CA LEU A 59 2.20 -13.40 -12.81
C LEU A 59 2.38 -14.89 -12.52
N ASN A 60 1.79 -15.41 -11.45
CA ASN A 60 1.69 -16.85 -11.20
C ASN A 60 0.47 -17.42 -11.93
N GLU A 61 0.69 -18.23 -12.97
CA GLU A 61 -0.39 -18.86 -13.75
C GLU A 61 -1.28 -19.80 -12.93
N ARG A 62 -0.79 -20.31 -11.80
CA ARG A 62 -1.54 -21.22 -10.91
C ARG A 62 -2.43 -20.48 -9.91
N ALA A 63 -2.15 -19.19 -9.65
CA ALA A 63 -2.87 -18.43 -8.64
C ALA A 63 -4.14 -17.79 -9.21
N THR A 64 -5.21 -17.86 -8.42
CA THR A 64 -6.40 -17.02 -8.62
C THR A 64 -6.19 -15.65 -7.99
N CYS A 65 -6.41 -14.58 -8.76
CA CYS A 65 -6.32 -13.20 -8.30
C CYS A 65 -7.70 -12.62 -8.01
N ILE A 66 -7.86 -12.00 -6.83
CA ILE A 66 -9.14 -11.42 -6.39
C ILE A 66 -8.97 -9.97 -5.99
N LEU A 67 -9.81 -9.10 -6.56
CA LEU A 67 -10.02 -7.74 -6.10
C LEU A 67 -11.21 -7.75 -5.11
N GLY A 68 -10.90 -7.60 -3.82
CA GLY A 68 -11.85 -7.77 -2.72
C GLY A 68 -12.89 -6.65 -2.56
N ASN A 69 -13.91 -6.90 -1.73
CA ASN A 69 -15.01 -5.96 -1.49
C ASN A 69 -14.59 -4.67 -0.76
N GLY A 70 -13.44 -4.65 -0.11
CA GLY A 70 -12.91 -3.46 0.56
C GLY A 70 -12.27 -2.46 -0.41
N MET A 71 -12.00 -2.86 -1.65
CA MET A 71 -11.43 -1.99 -2.69
C MET A 71 -12.46 -1.02 -3.29
N VAL A 72 -11.93 0.06 -3.88
CA VAL A 72 -12.64 0.96 -4.79
C VAL A 72 -12.03 0.84 -6.19
N ILE A 73 -12.84 0.46 -7.18
CA ILE A 73 -12.39 0.03 -8.51
C ILE A 73 -12.81 1.06 -9.56
N HIS A 74 -11.82 1.59 -10.29
CA HIS A 74 -12.07 2.40 -11.47
C HIS A 74 -12.07 1.51 -12.72
N LEU A 75 -13.24 1.26 -13.32
CA LEU A 75 -13.38 0.30 -14.42
C LEU A 75 -12.52 0.63 -15.65
N PRO A 76 -12.40 1.89 -16.12
CA PRO A 76 -11.47 2.22 -17.20
C PRO A 76 -10.02 1.84 -16.90
N THR A 77 -9.54 2.04 -15.65
CA THR A 77 -8.19 1.63 -15.25
C THR A 77 -8.07 0.10 -15.20
N PHE A 78 -9.08 -0.60 -14.66
CA PHE A 78 -9.09 -2.06 -14.64
C PHE A 78 -8.99 -2.64 -16.06
N PHE A 79 -9.81 -2.17 -17.00
CA PHE A 79 -9.77 -2.69 -18.37
C PHE A 79 -8.47 -2.34 -19.10
N LYS A 80 -7.87 -1.16 -18.84
CA LYS A 80 -6.54 -0.83 -19.35
C LYS A 80 -5.46 -1.78 -18.84
N GLU A 81 -5.52 -2.19 -17.57
CA GLU A 81 -4.59 -3.19 -17.04
C GLU A 81 -4.82 -4.57 -17.65
N VAL A 82 -6.08 -4.99 -17.80
CA VAL A 82 -6.46 -6.25 -18.46
C VAL A 82 -5.95 -6.31 -19.91
N GLU A 83 -6.10 -5.22 -20.67
CA GLU A 83 -5.54 -5.09 -22.01
C GLU A 83 -4.01 -5.19 -21.99
N GLY A 84 -3.37 -4.47 -21.06
CA GLY A 84 -1.92 -4.52 -20.87
C GLY A 84 -1.38 -5.91 -20.47
N LEU A 85 -2.17 -6.75 -19.81
CA LEU A 85 -1.86 -8.16 -19.58
C LEU A 85 -1.96 -8.98 -20.87
N LYS A 86 -3.03 -8.77 -21.64
CA LYS A 86 -3.28 -9.47 -22.92
C LYS A 86 -2.16 -9.20 -23.93
N GLU A 87 -1.77 -7.93 -24.11
CA GLU A 87 -0.67 -7.53 -24.99
C GLU A 87 0.67 -8.21 -24.64
N LYS A 88 0.87 -8.51 -23.36
CA LYS A 88 2.08 -9.16 -22.85
C LYS A 88 2.00 -10.69 -22.83
N GLY A 89 0.87 -11.27 -23.24
CA GLY A 89 0.64 -12.70 -23.27
C GLY A 89 0.35 -13.33 -21.92
N ILE A 90 -0.05 -12.54 -20.91
CA ILE A 90 -0.39 -13.05 -19.58
C ILE A 90 -1.84 -13.53 -19.60
N LYS A 91 -2.03 -14.84 -19.47
CA LYS A 91 -3.36 -15.48 -19.44
C LYS A 91 -4.05 -15.18 -18.13
N TYR A 92 -5.20 -14.54 -18.08
CA TYR A 92 -5.93 -14.22 -16.83
C TYR A 92 -7.34 -14.82 -16.78
N ASP A 93 -7.83 -15.39 -17.89
CA ASP A 93 -9.17 -15.95 -18.00
C ASP A 93 -9.42 -17.05 -16.96
N GLY A 94 -10.57 -16.99 -16.29
CA GLY A 94 -10.95 -17.96 -15.26
C GLY A 94 -10.16 -17.88 -13.96
N ARG A 95 -9.27 -16.89 -13.79
CA ARG A 95 -8.48 -16.71 -12.57
C ARG A 95 -8.35 -15.27 -12.08
N LEU A 96 -8.80 -14.26 -12.82
CA LEU A 96 -8.88 -12.89 -12.34
C LEU A 96 -10.33 -12.54 -12.03
N PHE A 97 -10.60 -12.16 -10.78
CA PHE A 97 -11.96 -11.87 -10.34
C PHE A 97 -12.07 -10.57 -9.54
N VAL A 98 -13.25 -9.97 -9.61
CA VAL A 98 -13.67 -8.74 -8.91
C VAL A 98 -14.86 -9.08 -8.04
N SER A 99 -14.83 -8.65 -6.79
CA SER A 99 -15.98 -8.77 -5.88
C SER A 99 -17.18 -8.00 -6.41
N ASP A 100 -18.34 -8.64 -6.44
CA ASP A 100 -19.64 -8.00 -6.67
C ASP A 100 -19.95 -6.84 -5.68
N ARG A 101 -19.32 -6.86 -4.50
CA ARG A 101 -19.49 -5.85 -3.44
C ARG A 101 -18.46 -4.73 -3.47
N ALA A 102 -17.46 -4.78 -4.36
CA ALA A 102 -16.49 -3.70 -4.51
C ALA A 102 -17.18 -2.41 -4.99
N HIS A 103 -16.74 -1.26 -4.48
CA HIS A 103 -17.31 0.04 -4.87
C HIS A 103 -16.69 0.55 -6.17
N ILE A 104 -17.44 1.34 -6.93
CA ILE A 104 -16.99 1.89 -8.20
C ILE A 104 -16.49 3.32 -8.02
N VAL A 105 -15.27 3.57 -8.50
CA VAL A 105 -14.75 4.92 -8.72
C VAL A 105 -15.25 5.39 -10.08
N PHE A 106 -15.79 6.60 -10.15
CA PHE A 106 -16.29 7.24 -11.38
C PHE A 106 -15.38 8.42 -11.73
N ASP A 107 -15.48 8.95 -12.95
CA ASP A 107 -14.70 10.15 -13.31
C ASP A 107 -15.14 11.35 -12.45
N LEU A 108 -16.43 11.41 -12.06
CA LEU A 108 -16.93 12.31 -11.01
C LEU A 108 -16.06 12.27 -9.75
N HIS A 109 -15.73 11.08 -9.25
CA HIS A 109 -14.95 10.95 -8.02
C HIS A 109 -13.53 11.51 -8.21
N GLN A 110 -12.92 11.33 -9.38
CA GLN A 110 -11.59 11.89 -9.69
C GLN A 110 -11.63 13.42 -9.77
N MET A 111 -12.66 13.99 -10.41
CA MET A 111 -12.87 15.43 -10.46
C MET A 111 -13.04 16.03 -9.06
N ILE A 112 -13.88 15.42 -8.22
CA ILE A 112 -14.08 15.87 -6.84
C ILE A 112 -12.80 15.78 -6.01
N ASP A 113 -11.95 14.78 -6.24
CA ASP A 113 -10.65 14.64 -5.57
C ASP A 113 -9.74 15.84 -5.92
N ALA A 114 -9.66 16.16 -7.22
CA ALA A 114 -8.87 17.29 -7.70
C ALA A 114 -9.39 18.65 -7.17
N MET A 115 -10.71 18.86 -7.16
CA MET A 115 -11.33 20.07 -6.62
C MET A 115 -11.06 20.26 -5.14
N LYS A 116 -11.16 19.18 -4.33
CA LYS A 116 -10.84 19.24 -2.89
C LYS A 116 -9.39 19.60 -2.62
N GLU A 117 -8.46 19.00 -3.36
CA GLU A 117 -7.04 19.34 -3.23
C GLU A 117 -6.78 20.81 -3.60
N GLN A 118 -7.46 21.32 -4.63
CA GLN A 118 -7.36 22.73 -5.02
C GLN A 118 -7.90 23.65 -3.91
N GLU A 119 -9.07 23.34 -3.34
CA GLU A 119 -9.67 24.08 -2.21
C GLU A 119 -8.72 24.14 -1.01
N LEU A 120 -8.13 23.01 -0.61
CA LEU A 120 -7.18 22.93 0.49
C LEU A 120 -5.87 23.68 0.20
N SER A 121 -5.39 23.62 -1.04
CA SER A 121 -4.17 24.32 -1.45
C SER A 121 -4.32 25.84 -1.51
N ALA A 122 -5.53 26.33 -1.82
CA ALA A 122 -5.86 27.75 -1.90
C ALA A 122 -6.24 28.35 -0.53
N GLY A 123 -6.33 27.53 0.52
CA GLY A 123 -6.57 27.96 1.88
C GLY A 123 -5.38 28.69 2.52
N ILE A 124 -5.60 29.25 3.71
CA ILE A 124 -4.65 30.14 4.42
C ILE A 124 -3.32 29.45 4.74
N SER A 125 -3.31 28.13 4.95
CA SER A 125 -2.14 27.34 5.36
C SER A 125 -1.67 26.29 4.34
N ASN A 126 -2.24 26.26 3.12
CA ASN A 126 -2.00 25.21 2.12
C ASN A 126 -2.05 23.79 2.74
N ASP A 127 -3.24 23.40 3.20
CA ASP A 127 -3.48 22.13 3.89
C ASP A 127 -3.67 20.95 2.92
N SER A 128 -3.08 21.05 1.72
CA SER A 128 -3.20 19.99 0.71
C SER A 128 -2.64 18.68 1.25
N ILE A 129 -3.39 17.60 1.07
CA ILE A 129 -3.00 16.27 1.56
C ILE A 129 -1.93 15.69 0.63
N GLY A 130 -1.99 16.02 -0.66
CA GLY A 130 -1.19 15.41 -1.70
C GLY A 130 -1.83 14.12 -2.22
N THR A 131 -3.15 14.15 -2.46
CA THR A 131 -3.86 12.96 -2.95
C THR A 131 -3.37 12.56 -4.35
N THR A 132 -3.61 11.31 -4.72
CA THR A 132 -3.27 10.82 -6.07
C THR A 132 -4.21 11.32 -7.16
N LYS A 133 -5.26 12.08 -6.79
CA LYS A 133 -6.33 12.55 -7.69
C LYS A 133 -7.02 11.42 -8.46
N LYS A 134 -7.03 10.21 -7.88
CA LYS A 134 -7.65 9.00 -8.44
C LYS A 134 -9.06 8.75 -7.91
N GLY A 135 -9.65 9.68 -7.16
CA GLY A 135 -11.03 9.57 -6.70
C GLY A 135 -11.23 8.60 -5.53
N ILE A 136 -10.14 8.20 -4.87
CA ILE A 136 -10.17 7.19 -3.79
C ILE A 136 -10.95 7.71 -2.59
N GLY A 137 -10.56 8.86 -2.06
CA GLY A 137 -11.24 9.48 -0.91
C GLY A 137 -12.71 9.82 -1.20
N PRO A 138 -13.04 10.49 -2.32
CA PRO A 138 -14.43 10.73 -2.69
C PRO A 138 -15.28 9.47 -2.84
N CYS A 139 -14.73 8.37 -3.38
CA CYS A 139 -15.45 7.10 -3.48
C CYS A 139 -15.67 6.46 -2.10
N TYR A 140 -14.65 6.41 -1.23
CA TYR A 140 -14.81 5.93 0.15
C TYR A 140 -15.78 6.80 0.97
N SER A 141 -15.80 8.11 0.73
CA SER A 141 -16.79 9.01 1.33
C SER A 141 -18.21 8.68 0.87
N SER A 142 -18.42 8.39 -0.43
CA SER A 142 -19.70 7.93 -0.96
C SER A 142 -20.10 6.55 -0.38
N LYS A 143 -19.14 5.63 -0.17
CA LYS A 143 -19.35 4.35 0.52
C LYS A 143 -19.83 4.57 1.96
N ALA A 144 -19.11 5.37 2.74
CA ALA A 144 -19.43 5.65 4.14
C ALA A 144 -20.79 6.36 4.30
N SER A 145 -21.14 7.26 3.37
CA SER A 145 -22.45 7.92 3.37
C SER A 145 -23.61 7.01 2.91
N ARG A 146 -23.30 5.80 2.41
CA ARG A 146 -24.26 4.86 1.79
C ARG A 146 -24.87 5.39 0.49
N GLY A 147 -24.18 6.32 -0.17
CA GLY A 147 -24.59 6.90 -1.46
C GLY A 147 -23.78 6.41 -2.67
N GLY A 148 -22.75 5.58 -2.45
CA GLY A 148 -21.93 5.01 -3.52
C GLY A 148 -22.61 3.85 -4.26
N LEU A 149 -22.07 3.52 -5.42
CA LEU A 149 -22.48 2.35 -6.22
C LEU A 149 -21.39 1.28 -6.21
N ARG A 150 -21.80 0.03 -6.32
CA ARG A 150 -20.96 -1.17 -6.33
C ARG A 150 -21.05 -1.90 -7.65
N VAL A 151 -20.13 -2.85 -7.86
CA VAL A 151 -20.08 -3.68 -9.07
C VAL A 151 -21.40 -4.40 -9.34
N CYS A 152 -22.06 -4.94 -8.31
CA CYS A 152 -23.37 -5.61 -8.45
C CYS A 152 -24.46 -4.69 -9.02
N ASP A 153 -24.37 -3.38 -8.78
CA ASP A 153 -25.41 -2.43 -9.19
C ASP A 153 -25.40 -2.20 -10.72
N LEU A 154 -24.29 -2.51 -11.40
CA LEU A 154 -24.18 -2.42 -12.87
C LEU A 154 -25.17 -3.32 -13.61
N PHE A 155 -25.58 -4.42 -12.99
CA PHE A 155 -26.49 -5.40 -13.59
C PHE A 155 -27.97 -5.02 -13.45
N PHE A 156 -28.25 -3.81 -12.93
CA PHE A 156 -29.59 -3.27 -12.72
C PHE A 156 -29.71 -1.87 -13.35
N PRO A 157 -29.80 -1.75 -14.69
CA PRO A 157 -29.58 -0.50 -15.42
C PRO A 157 -30.45 0.69 -14.95
N ASP A 158 -31.73 0.46 -14.67
CA ASP A 158 -32.65 1.51 -14.23
C ASP A 158 -32.32 2.00 -12.81
N GLN A 159 -31.99 1.07 -11.91
CA GLN A 159 -31.58 1.42 -10.55
C GLN A 159 -30.21 2.09 -10.54
N PHE A 160 -29.27 1.61 -11.37
CA PHE A 160 -27.96 2.22 -11.57
C PHE A 160 -28.09 3.67 -12.04
N LYS A 161 -28.85 3.92 -13.11
CA LYS A 161 -29.12 5.27 -13.63
C LYS A 161 -29.66 6.19 -12.54
N LYS A 162 -30.72 5.77 -11.84
CA LYS A 162 -31.33 6.55 -10.75
C LYS A 162 -30.34 6.86 -9.62
N ALA A 163 -29.57 5.87 -9.19
CA ALA A 163 -28.61 6.04 -8.10
C ALA A 163 -27.43 6.92 -8.50
N PHE A 164 -26.93 6.79 -9.73
CA PHE A 164 -25.84 7.59 -10.27
C PHE A 164 -26.24 9.05 -10.46
N THR A 165 -27.40 9.34 -11.06
CA THR A 165 -27.91 10.72 -11.16
C THR A 165 -28.00 11.38 -9.79
N ARG A 166 -28.55 10.68 -8.79
CA ARG A 166 -28.60 11.17 -7.40
C ARG A 166 -27.21 11.40 -6.80
N LEU A 167 -26.23 10.55 -7.10
CA LEU A 167 -24.84 10.76 -6.67
C LEU A 167 -24.29 12.08 -7.22
N VAL A 168 -24.46 12.32 -8.52
CA VAL A 168 -24.01 13.55 -9.20
C VAL A 168 -24.69 14.79 -8.62
N GLU A 169 -26.01 14.77 -8.48
CA GLU A 169 -26.79 15.87 -7.88
C GLU A 169 -26.29 16.25 -6.48
N ASN A 170 -25.99 15.25 -5.64
CA ASN A 170 -25.43 15.50 -4.31
C ASN A 170 -24.04 16.14 -4.37
N LYS A 171 -23.21 15.81 -5.35
CA LYS A 171 -21.90 16.46 -5.52
C LYS A 171 -22.07 17.89 -6.03
N HIS A 172 -22.99 18.17 -6.95
CA HIS A 172 -23.29 19.55 -7.36
C HIS A 172 -23.76 20.43 -6.21
N LYS A 173 -24.60 19.90 -5.32
CA LYS A 173 -25.03 20.66 -4.12
C LYS A 173 -23.86 21.03 -3.20
N ARG A 174 -22.82 20.19 -3.12
CA ARG A 174 -21.66 20.43 -2.25
C ARG A 174 -20.58 21.30 -2.90
N PHE A 175 -20.27 21.05 -4.17
CA PHE A 175 -19.12 21.64 -4.87
C PHE A 175 -19.51 22.73 -5.89
N GLY A 176 -20.80 23.04 -6.00
CA GLY A 176 -21.32 23.94 -7.02
C GLY A 176 -21.51 23.25 -8.38
N SER A 177 -21.87 24.04 -9.38
CA SER A 177 -22.02 23.55 -10.74
C SER A 177 -20.66 23.34 -11.38
N PHE A 178 -20.46 22.18 -12.01
CA PHE A 178 -19.29 21.86 -12.81
C PHE A 178 -19.76 21.06 -14.03
N GLU A 179 -19.01 21.15 -15.13
CA GLU A 179 -19.38 20.43 -16.35
C GLU A 179 -19.16 18.92 -16.17
N TYR A 180 -20.22 18.14 -16.34
CA TYR A 180 -20.16 16.68 -16.22
C TYR A 180 -21.28 16.02 -17.01
N ASP A 181 -20.92 15.20 -18.00
CA ASP A 181 -21.89 14.50 -18.86
C ASP A 181 -22.38 13.20 -18.19
N VAL A 182 -23.49 13.31 -17.46
CA VAL A 182 -24.11 12.21 -16.72
C VAL A 182 -24.56 11.09 -17.65
N ASP A 183 -25.18 11.43 -18.79
CA ASP A 183 -25.74 10.45 -19.72
C ASP A 183 -24.62 9.69 -20.45
N ALA A 184 -23.55 10.38 -20.85
CA ALA A 184 -22.38 9.72 -21.43
C ALA A 184 -21.71 8.75 -20.45
N GLU A 185 -21.56 9.12 -19.17
CA GLU A 185 -20.95 8.21 -18.21
C GLU A 185 -21.85 7.00 -17.91
N ILE A 186 -23.17 7.19 -17.78
CA ILE A 186 -24.11 6.07 -17.64
C ILE A 186 -23.98 5.11 -18.84
N LYS A 187 -24.01 5.64 -20.07
CA LYS A 187 -23.88 4.82 -21.29
C LYS A 187 -22.58 4.02 -21.29
N ARG A 188 -21.45 4.66 -20.95
CA ARG A 188 -20.15 4.00 -20.85
C ARG A 188 -20.13 2.87 -19.82
N TYR A 189 -20.76 3.06 -18.67
CA TYR A 189 -20.82 2.03 -17.62
C TYR A 189 -21.80 0.89 -17.94
N GLN A 190 -22.84 1.14 -18.74
CA GLN A 190 -23.68 0.07 -19.30
C GLN A 190 -22.86 -0.84 -20.24
N GLU A 191 -21.98 -0.27 -21.07
CA GLU A 191 -21.07 -1.06 -21.91
C GLU A 191 -20.05 -1.85 -21.07
N PHE A 192 -19.58 -1.28 -19.96
CA PHE A 192 -18.70 -1.98 -19.02
C PHE A 192 -19.38 -3.11 -18.27
N ALA A 193 -20.70 -3.04 -18.02
CA ALA A 193 -21.45 -4.08 -17.32
C ALA A 193 -21.33 -5.44 -18.01
N GLU A 194 -21.45 -5.48 -19.34
CA GLU A 194 -21.27 -6.72 -20.12
C GLU A 194 -19.81 -7.19 -20.10
N LYS A 195 -18.85 -6.27 -20.24
CA LYS A 195 -17.41 -6.60 -20.25
C LYS A 195 -16.89 -7.10 -18.90
N ILE A 196 -17.41 -6.58 -17.79
CA ILE A 196 -16.93 -6.93 -16.44
C ILE A 196 -17.54 -8.25 -15.95
N LYS A 197 -18.71 -8.63 -16.46
CA LYS A 197 -19.49 -9.81 -16.04
C LYS A 197 -18.67 -11.10 -15.87
N PRO A 198 -17.74 -11.48 -16.77
CA PRO A 198 -16.93 -12.69 -16.61
C PRO A 198 -15.95 -12.65 -15.43
N PHE A 199 -15.63 -11.45 -14.94
CA PHE A 199 -14.71 -11.24 -13.82
C PHE A 199 -15.46 -11.19 -12.48
N VAL A 200 -16.79 -11.01 -12.45
CA VAL A 200 -17.52 -10.76 -11.20
C VAL A 200 -17.86 -12.07 -10.47
N ILE A 201 -17.54 -12.13 -9.18
CA ILE A 201 -17.89 -13.25 -8.29
C ILE A 201 -18.41 -12.76 -6.93
N ASP A 202 -19.12 -13.64 -6.20
CA ASP A 202 -19.25 -13.51 -4.76
C ASP A 202 -17.90 -13.88 -4.10
N SER A 203 -17.05 -12.88 -3.90
CA SER A 203 -15.70 -13.07 -3.35
C SER A 203 -15.72 -13.59 -1.90
N VAL A 204 -16.76 -13.26 -1.13
CA VAL A 204 -16.91 -13.69 0.27
C VAL A 204 -17.12 -15.20 0.31
N TYR A 205 -18.08 -15.69 -0.50
CA TYR A 205 -18.32 -17.12 -0.62
C TYR A 205 -17.09 -17.85 -1.17
N TYR A 206 -16.48 -17.32 -2.25
CA TYR A 206 -15.30 -17.93 -2.87
C TYR A 206 -14.16 -18.12 -1.86
N LEU A 207 -13.76 -17.07 -1.15
CA LEU A 207 -12.62 -17.12 -0.23
C LEU A 207 -12.88 -18.07 0.95
N ASN A 208 -14.09 -18.04 1.52
CA ASN A 208 -14.44 -18.94 2.62
C ASN A 208 -14.52 -20.40 2.16
N LYS A 209 -14.94 -20.66 0.92
CA LYS A 209 -14.85 -22.00 0.32
C LYS A 209 -13.40 -22.42 0.09
N ALA A 210 -12.57 -21.55 -0.48
CA ALA A 210 -11.15 -21.82 -0.69
C ALA A 210 -10.44 -22.20 0.63
N PHE A 211 -10.73 -21.51 1.73
CA PHE A 211 -10.19 -21.90 3.04
C PHE A 211 -10.68 -23.26 3.53
N LYS A 212 -11.95 -23.61 3.30
CA LYS A 212 -12.50 -24.94 3.64
C LYS A 212 -11.81 -26.04 2.82
N ASP A 213 -11.50 -25.75 1.56
CA ASP A 213 -10.81 -26.65 0.65
C ASP A 213 -9.28 -26.71 0.89
N GLY A 214 -8.80 -26.13 2.00
CA GLY A 214 -7.38 -26.17 2.39
C GLY A 214 -6.47 -25.22 1.62
N LYS A 215 -7.01 -24.31 0.81
CA LYS A 215 -6.24 -23.38 -0.02
C LYS A 215 -5.47 -22.35 0.81
N LYS A 216 -4.30 -21.96 0.29
CA LYS A 216 -3.46 -20.89 0.83
C LYS A 216 -3.80 -19.58 0.13
N VAL A 217 -4.06 -18.53 0.91
CA VAL A 217 -4.39 -17.19 0.42
C VAL A 217 -3.29 -16.19 0.80
N LEU A 218 -2.69 -15.51 -0.17
CA LEU A 218 -1.79 -14.39 0.05
C LEU A 218 -2.59 -13.10 -0.09
N ILE A 219 -2.50 -12.23 0.91
CA ILE A 219 -3.17 -10.93 0.90
C ILE A 219 -2.12 -9.86 0.64
N GLU A 220 -2.27 -9.17 -0.49
CA GLU A 220 -1.44 -8.04 -0.87
C GLU A 220 -2.03 -6.77 -0.25
N GLY A 221 -1.40 -6.24 0.80
CA GLY A 221 -1.76 -4.95 1.37
C GLY A 221 -1.33 -3.80 0.46
N ALA A 222 -2.25 -2.86 0.23
CA ALA A 222 -1.93 -1.59 -0.42
C ALA A 222 -1.47 -0.54 0.62
N GLN A 223 -0.75 0.50 0.18
CA GLN A 223 -0.20 1.55 1.06
C GLN A 223 0.56 0.94 2.27
N SER A 224 0.37 1.49 3.47
CA SER A 224 1.10 1.11 4.67
C SER A 224 0.35 1.57 5.91
N THR A 225 0.72 1.06 7.08
CA THR A 225 0.00 1.32 8.33
C THR A 225 0.05 2.81 8.73
N MET A 226 1.15 3.54 8.47
CA MET A 226 1.17 4.99 8.78
C MET A 226 0.35 5.85 7.82
N LEU A 227 -0.21 5.24 6.77
CA LEU A 227 -1.19 5.84 5.86
C LEU A 227 -2.60 5.28 6.10
N ASP A 228 -2.80 4.44 7.12
CA ASP A 228 -4.12 3.93 7.52
C ASP A 228 -5.04 5.10 7.93
N LEU A 229 -6.32 5.01 7.60
CA LEU A 229 -7.31 6.06 7.90
C LEU A 229 -7.45 6.32 9.41
N ASP A 230 -7.37 5.27 10.22
CA ASP A 230 -7.61 5.33 11.66
C ASP A 230 -6.30 5.45 12.45
N PHE A 231 -5.25 4.75 12.00
CA PHE A 231 -4.00 4.62 12.74
C PHE A 231 -2.81 5.40 12.14
N GLY A 232 -2.98 5.99 10.95
CA GLY A 232 -1.92 6.76 10.31
C GLY A 232 -1.75 8.17 10.84
N THR A 233 -0.90 8.96 10.20
CA THR A 233 -0.71 10.38 10.53
C THR A 233 -1.85 11.27 9.99
N TYR A 234 -3.07 11.08 10.49
CA TYR A 234 -4.26 11.82 10.06
C TYR A 234 -4.05 13.35 10.19
N PRO A 235 -4.44 14.16 9.18
CA PRO A 235 -5.22 13.81 7.99
C PRO A 235 -4.38 13.36 6.78
N TYR A 236 -3.05 13.28 6.90
CA TYR A 236 -2.13 12.90 5.83
C TYR A 236 -2.05 11.38 5.65
N VAL A 237 -3.19 10.78 5.34
CA VAL A 237 -3.42 9.34 5.25
C VAL A 237 -4.23 9.01 3.99
N THR A 238 -4.37 7.72 3.67
CA THR A 238 -5.35 7.28 2.69
C THR A 238 -6.73 7.10 3.34
N SER A 239 -7.74 6.78 2.53
CA SER A 239 -9.13 6.66 2.99
C SER A 239 -9.56 5.22 3.26
N SER A 240 -8.60 4.33 3.46
CA SER A 240 -8.79 2.90 3.69
C SER A 240 -7.98 2.39 4.88
N ALA A 241 -8.50 1.33 5.51
CA ALA A 241 -7.78 0.58 6.54
C ALA A 241 -6.63 -0.21 5.88
N SER A 242 -5.40 0.25 6.10
CA SER A 242 -4.15 -0.31 5.57
C SER A 242 -3.42 -1.20 6.60
N SER A 243 -4.18 -1.71 7.58
CA SER A 243 -3.77 -2.65 8.62
C SER A 243 -4.39 -4.05 8.42
N VAL A 244 -4.01 -5.03 9.24
CA VAL A 244 -4.55 -6.41 9.21
C VAL A 244 -6.08 -6.44 9.35
N GLY A 245 -6.66 -5.55 10.15
CA GLY A 245 -8.11 -5.42 10.28
C GLY A 245 -8.81 -5.10 8.95
N GLY A 246 -8.16 -4.29 8.10
CA GLY A 246 -8.63 -3.96 6.76
C GLY A 246 -8.74 -5.19 5.85
N ALA A 247 -7.90 -6.21 6.06
CA ALA A 247 -7.97 -7.45 5.29
C ALA A 247 -9.19 -8.30 5.64
N CYS A 248 -9.55 -8.37 6.92
CA CYS A 248 -10.72 -9.12 7.37
C CYS A 248 -12.00 -8.52 6.78
N THR A 249 -12.16 -7.20 6.93
CA THR A 249 -13.34 -6.46 6.43
C THR A 249 -13.36 -6.35 4.91
N GLY A 250 -12.19 -6.25 4.27
CA GLY A 250 -12.04 -6.08 2.83
C GLY A 250 -12.17 -7.36 1.99
N LEU A 251 -12.13 -8.52 2.64
CA LEU A 251 -12.27 -9.83 2.00
C LEU A 251 -13.43 -10.68 2.54
N GLY A 252 -14.05 -10.27 3.65
CA GLY A 252 -15.12 -11.03 4.29
C GLY A 252 -14.61 -12.33 4.93
N ILE A 253 -13.44 -12.27 5.58
CA ILE A 253 -12.77 -13.41 6.21
C ILE A 253 -12.68 -13.21 7.72
N ALA A 254 -12.77 -14.29 8.49
CA ALA A 254 -12.63 -14.21 9.95
C ALA A 254 -11.17 -13.90 10.35
N PRO A 255 -10.93 -13.12 11.43
CA PRO A 255 -9.58 -12.76 11.85
C PRO A 255 -8.64 -13.95 12.06
N ASN A 256 -9.15 -15.05 12.62
CA ASN A 256 -8.38 -16.28 12.87
C ASN A 256 -7.95 -17.03 11.59
N LYS A 257 -8.31 -16.55 10.39
CA LYS A 257 -7.81 -17.09 9.11
C LYS A 257 -6.47 -16.48 8.72
N VAL A 258 -6.13 -15.30 9.24
CA VAL A 258 -4.84 -14.64 9.01
C VAL A 258 -3.85 -15.17 10.05
N ILE A 259 -2.90 -15.97 9.60
CA ILE A 259 -1.96 -16.69 10.47
C ILE A 259 -0.56 -16.06 10.45
N THR A 260 -0.18 -15.49 9.31
CA THR A 260 1.15 -14.88 9.14
C THR A 260 0.99 -13.43 8.69
N GLN A 261 1.39 -12.51 9.54
CA GLN A 261 1.41 -11.08 9.30
C GLN A 261 2.84 -10.65 9.05
N ILE A 262 3.13 -10.19 7.83
CA ILE A 262 4.46 -9.81 7.39
C ILE A 262 4.54 -8.29 7.26
N GLY A 263 5.36 -7.68 8.10
CA GLY A 263 5.68 -6.25 8.04
C GLY A 263 6.83 -5.99 7.08
N VAL A 264 6.59 -5.25 6.00
CA VAL A 264 7.64 -4.81 5.09
C VAL A 264 8.19 -3.48 5.58
N VAL A 265 9.46 -3.50 5.96
CA VAL A 265 10.21 -2.40 6.55
C VAL A 265 11.31 -2.02 5.57
N LYS A 266 11.45 -0.75 5.23
CA LYS A 266 12.65 -0.28 4.54
C LYS A 266 13.73 0.02 5.58
N ALA A 267 15.00 -0.25 5.28
CA ALA A 267 16.14 -0.02 6.18
C ALA A 267 16.33 1.45 6.60
N TYR A 268 15.58 2.36 6.00
CA TYR A 268 15.46 3.77 6.35
C TYR A 268 14.00 4.19 6.10
N THR A 269 13.61 5.40 6.50
CA THR A 269 12.22 5.83 6.37
C THR A 269 12.05 6.76 5.18
N THR A 270 10.93 6.61 4.45
CA THR A 270 10.54 7.54 3.38
C THR A 270 9.09 7.95 3.54
N ARG A 271 8.76 9.17 3.12
CA ARG A 271 7.39 9.68 3.09
C ARG A 271 7.13 10.47 1.81
N VAL A 272 5.94 10.25 1.23
CA VAL A 272 5.39 11.09 0.15
C VAL A 272 4.31 11.97 0.74
N GLY A 273 4.28 13.24 0.34
CA GLY A 273 3.28 14.21 0.79
C GLY A 273 3.66 14.97 2.06
N ALA A 274 2.71 15.78 2.52
CA ALA A 274 2.85 16.65 3.68
C ALA A 274 2.79 15.88 5.01
N GLY A 275 3.01 16.59 6.12
CA GLY A 275 2.88 16.11 7.51
C GLY A 275 4.21 15.85 8.23
N PRO A 276 4.20 15.71 9.57
CA PRO A 276 5.44 15.61 10.36
C PRO A 276 6.25 14.35 10.05
N PHE A 277 7.58 14.45 10.05
CA PHE A 277 8.47 13.32 9.84
C PHE A 277 9.66 13.44 10.80
N PRO A 278 9.56 12.87 12.00
CA PRO A 278 10.52 13.13 13.07
C PRO A 278 11.97 12.78 12.73
N THR A 279 12.18 11.72 11.95
CA THR A 279 13.54 11.27 11.54
C THR A 279 14.01 11.83 10.20
N GLU A 280 13.33 12.85 9.65
CA GLU A 280 13.68 13.41 8.35
C GLU A 280 15.10 13.95 8.31
N LEU A 281 15.79 13.66 7.20
CA LEU A 281 17.11 14.16 6.89
C LEU A 281 17.01 15.34 5.92
N HIS A 282 17.74 16.41 6.25
CA HIS A 282 17.86 17.61 5.43
C HIS A 282 19.29 17.81 4.92
N GLY A 283 19.46 18.68 3.93
CA GLY A 283 20.75 19.01 3.35
C GLY A 283 21.33 17.91 2.44
N ASP A 284 22.62 18.04 2.14
CA ASP A 284 23.32 17.23 1.13
C ASP A 284 23.32 15.74 1.46
N PHE A 285 23.40 15.39 2.74
CA PHE A 285 23.36 14.00 3.18
C PHE A 285 22.01 13.33 2.86
N GLY A 286 20.90 14.03 3.12
CA GLY A 286 19.56 13.54 2.78
C GLY A 286 19.36 13.40 1.26
N GLU A 287 19.87 14.33 0.46
CA GLU A 287 19.82 14.22 -1.00
C GLU A 287 20.67 13.06 -1.54
N ALA A 288 21.87 12.85 -0.99
CA ALA A 288 22.73 11.74 -1.37
C ALA A 288 22.06 10.38 -1.11
N LEU A 289 21.45 10.21 0.07
CA LEU A 289 20.75 8.97 0.42
C LEU A 289 19.49 8.77 -0.43
N ARG A 290 18.74 9.84 -0.73
CA ARG A 290 17.59 9.82 -1.65
C ARG A 290 18.00 9.33 -3.03
N LYS A 291 19.12 9.84 -3.55
CA LYS A 291 19.65 9.47 -4.86
C LYS A 291 20.10 8.01 -4.88
N GLU A 292 20.86 7.56 -3.87
CA GLU A 292 21.30 6.17 -3.74
C GLU A 292 20.11 5.20 -3.70
N GLY A 293 19.07 5.54 -2.92
CA GLY A 293 17.86 4.74 -2.80
C GLY A 293 16.90 4.82 -4.00
N GLY A 294 17.16 5.68 -4.99
CA GLY A 294 16.25 5.93 -6.12
C GLY A 294 14.88 6.43 -5.67
N GLU A 295 14.84 7.29 -4.65
CA GLU A 295 13.61 7.65 -3.94
C GLU A 295 12.82 8.78 -4.62
N TYR A 296 12.32 8.47 -5.81
CA TYR A 296 11.48 9.34 -6.63
C TYR A 296 10.21 8.60 -7.06
N GLY A 297 9.09 9.32 -7.15
CA GLY A 297 7.81 8.76 -7.60
C GLY A 297 7.89 8.31 -9.06
N THR A 298 7.41 7.10 -9.36
CA THR A 298 7.54 6.48 -10.70
C THR A 298 6.73 7.20 -11.79
N THR A 299 5.61 7.83 -11.43
CA THR A 299 4.74 8.56 -12.38
C THR A 299 5.03 10.06 -12.39
N THR A 300 5.19 10.66 -11.20
CA THR A 300 5.31 12.12 -11.07
C THR A 300 6.74 12.62 -11.04
N GLY A 301 7.73 11.73 -10.81
CA GLY A 301 9.13 12.12 -10.56
C GLY A 301 9.35 12.84 -9.23
N ARG A 302 8.32 13.03 -8.41
CA ARG A 302 8.42 13.81 -7.16
C ARG A 302 9.42 13.15 -6.21
N PRO A 303 10.40 13.91 -5.65
CA PRO A 303 11.32 13.36 -4.66
C PRO A 303 10.56 12.98 -3.39
N ARG A 304 10.89 11.81 -2.83
CA ARG A 304 10.38 11.40 -1.52
C ARG A 304 11.19 12.07 -0.42
N ARG A 305 10.55 12.40 0.68
CA ARG A 305 11.24 12.77 1.91
C ARG A 305 11.92 11.51 2.45
N ILE A 306 13.13 11.66 2.98
CA ILE A 306 13.94 10.53 3.45
C ILE A 306 14.45 10.83 4.85
N GLY A 307 14.57 9.80 5.67
CA GLY A 307 14.97 9.91 7.05
C GLY A 307 15.55 8.60 7.58
N TRP A 308 16.12 8.66 8.78
CA TRP A 308 16.60 7.46 9.46
C TRP A 308 15.47 6.45 9.75
N LEU A 309 15.85 5.20 10.01
CA LEU A 309 14.91 4.20 10.48
C LEU A 309 14.29 4.67 11.81
N ASP A 310 12.97 4.51 11.93
CA ASP A 310 12.21 4.95 13.09
C ASP A 310 11.62 3.76 13.83
N ALA A 311 12.23 3.35 14.94
CA ALA A 311 11.78 2.22 15.72
C ALA A 311 10.49 2.52 16.52
N VAL A 312 10.17 3.79 16.80
CA VAL A 312 8.91 4.18 17.47
C VAL A 312 7.74 3.85 16.54
N VAL A 313 7.86 4.24 15.27
CA VAL A 313 6.90 3.90 14.20
C VAL A 313 6.76 2.39 14.03
N LEU A 314 7.88 1.67 14.00
CA LEU A 314 7.84 0.22 13.79
C LEU A 314 7.23 -0.53 14.97
N ARG A 315 7.50 -0.14 16.22
CA ARG A 315 6.81 -0.70 17.39
C ARG A 315 5.30 -0.41 17.35
N TYR A 316 4.93 0.82 17.02
CA TYR A 316 3.52 1.22 16.92
C TYR A 316 2.75 0.40 15.87
N THR A 317 3.32 0.27 14.67
CA THR A 317 2.69 -0.52 13.59
C THR A 317 2.73 -2.02 13.85
N SER A 318 3.74 -2.53 14.54
CA SER A 318 3.79 -3.92 14.99
C SER A 318 2.72 -4.22 16.03
N MET A 319 2.47 -3.31 16.98
CA MET A 319 1.40 -3.44 17.97
C MET A 319 0.00 -3.51 17.32
N ILE A 320 -0.23 -2.75 16.25
CA ILE A 320 -1.52 -2.77 15.53
C ILE A 320 -1.73 -4.05 14.72
N ASN A 321 -0.66 -4.55 14.09
CA ASN A 321 -0.76 -5.61 13.09
C ASN A 321 -0.32 -6.97 13.60
N ASP A 322 0.27 -7.06 14.80
CA ASP A 322 0.84 -8.27 15.37
C ASP A 322 1.78 -8.98 14.37
N PHE A 323 2.80 -8.25 13.89
CA PHE A 323 3.71 -8.79 12.88
C PHE A 323 4.45 -10.02 13.42
N THR A 324 4.32 -11.13 12.71
CA THR A 324 5.02 -12.39 13.01
C THR A 324 6.43 -12.42 12.42
N LYS A 325 6.64 -11.68 11.32
CA LYS A 325 7.90 -11.62 10.58
C LYS A 325 8.07 -10.25 9.94
N LEU A 326 9.32 -9.79 9.84
CA LEU A 326 9.68 -8.61 9.07
C LEU A 326 10.39 -8.99 7.76
N ASN A 327 10.17 -8.17 6.74
CA ASN A 327 10.95 -8.14 5.52
C ASN A 327 11.67 -6.78 5.45
N LEU A 328 12.98 -6.79 5.71
CA LEU A 328 13.83 -5.61 5.68
C LEU A 328 14.33 -5.36 4.27
N THR A 329 13.93 -4.27 3.62
CA THR A 329 14.29 -3.97 2.24
C THR A 329 15.30 -2.84 2.13
N LYS A 330 16.01 -2.81 1.01
CA LYS A 330 16.98 -1.76 0.64
C LYS A 330 18.09 -1.58 1.67
N LEU A 331 18.56 -2.67 2.27
CA LEU A 331 19.70 -2.63 3.18
C LEU A 331 20.95 -2.13 2.44
N ASP A 332 21.08 -2.47 1.15
CA ASP A 332 22.17 -2.08 0.26
C ASP A 332 22.38 -0.57 0.15
N VAL A 333 21.33 0.24 0.31
CA VAL A 333 21.39 1.71 0.24
C VAL A 333 22.25 2.32 1.36
N LEU A 334 22.39 1.62 2.49
CA LEU A 334 23.18 2.09 3.63
C LEU A 334 24.67 1.70 3.53
N SER A 335 25.07 1.04 2.44
CA SER A 335 26.38 0.36 2.35
C SER A 335 27.61 1.25 2.38
N LYS A 336 27.46 2.53 2.05
CA LYS A 336 28.57 3.50 1.92
C LYS A 336 28.68 4.42 3.14
N LEU A 337 27.97 4.10 4.23
CA LEU A 337 27.93 4.93 5.42
C LEU A 337 28.94 4.46 6.45
N ASP A 338 29.60 5.42 7.11
CA ASP A 338 30.46 5.18 8.28
C ASP A 338 29.64 4.94 9.56
N GLU A 339 28.52 5.65 9.67
CA GLU A 339 27.60 5.58 10.81
C GLU A 339 26.14 5.60 10.34
N ILE A 340 25.30 4.84 11.03
CA ILE A 340 23.87 4.73 10.76
C ILE A 340 23.12 5.02 12.06
N LYS A 341 22.08 5.86 11.98
CA LYS A 341 21.25 6.17 13.15
C LYS A 341 19.89 5.47 13.08
N ILE A 342 19.37 5.10 14.24
CA ILE A 342 18.01 4.61 14.43
C ILE A 342 17.33 5.52 15.46
N GLY A 343 16.18 6.10 15.10
CA GLY A 343 15.34 6.83 16.06
C GLY A 343 14.66 5.83 16.99
N VAL A 344 15.07 5.80 18.26
CA VAL A 344 14.63 4.76 19.22
C VAL A 344 13.52 5.23 20.15
N GLN A 345 13.44 6.53 20.43
CA GLN A 345 12.42 7.13 21.31
C GLN A 345 12.07 8.54 20.83
N TYR A 346 10.88 9.01 21.20
CA TYR A 346 10.49 10.40 21.08
C TYR A 346 10.41 11.06 22.44
N LYS A 347 10.85 12.31 22.51
CA LYS A 347 10.62 13.19 23.66
C LYS A 347 9.72 14.35 23.27
N TYR A 348 8.80 14.73 24.14
CA TYR A 348 7.98 15.91 23.99
C TYR A 348 7.96 16.66 25.33
N ASN A 349 8.33 17.95 25.31
CA ASN A 349 8.48 18.77 26.51
C ASN A 349 9.38 18.13 27.59
N GLY A 350 10.46 17.46 27.18
CA GLY A 350 11.41 16.81 28.07
C GLY A 350 11.03 15.39 28.53
N GLU A 351 9.80 14.94 28.31
CA GLU A 351 9.31 13.62 28.71
C GLU A 351 9.37 12.61 27.55
N ILE A 352 9.75 11.36 27.87
CA ILE A 352 9.74 10.26 26.89
C ILE A 352 8.30 9.84 26.64
N LEU A 353 7.91 9.72 25.37
CA LEU A 353 6.61 9.19 24.99
C LEU A 353 6.64 7.66 24.97
N ASP A 354 5.60 7.04 25.52
CA ASP A 354 5.45 5.57 25.52
C ASP A 354 5.16 5.00 24.13
N SER A 355 4.52 5.79 23.26
CA SER A 355 4.08 5.36 21.94
C SER A 355 4.00 6.52 20.95
N PHE A 356 3.68 6.20 19.69
CA PHE A 356 3.49 7.17 18.63
C PHE A 356 2.30 8.10 18.95
N PRO A 357 2.48 9.44 18.95
CA PRO A 357 1.41 10.37 19.30
C PRO A 357 0.39 10.53 18.16
N ALA A 358 -0.90 10.55 18.51
CA ALA A 358 -1.97 10.80 17.54
C ALA A 358 -2.02 12.27 17.07
N SER A 359 -1.62 13.22 17.93
CA SER A 359 -1.60 14.65 17.58
C SER A 359 -0.41 14.99 16.70
N LEU A 360 -0.67 15.55 15.52
CA LEU A 360 0.39 16.04 14.62
C LEU A 360 1.17 17.21 15.21
N GLU A 361 0.56 18.01 16.10
CA GLU A 361 1.27 19.10 16.77
C GLU A 361 2.31 18.57 17.76
N VAL A 362 1.96 17.50 18.49
CA VAL A 362 2.89 16.79 19.38
C VAL A 362 3.97 16.14 18.53
N LEU A 363 3.58 15.41 17.48
CA LEU A 363 4.52 14.72 16.58
C LEU A 363 5.53 15.68 15.93
N ALA A 364 5.08 16.86 15.49
CA ALA A 364 5.94 17.87 14.87
C ALA A 364 6.97 18.48 15.83
N LYS A 365 6.69 18.44 17.13
CA LYS A 365 7.56 18.97 18.19
C LYS A 365 8.35 17.88 18.91
N CYS A 366 8.25 16.63 18.47
CA CYS A 366 8.99 15.53 19.07
C CYS A 366 10.48 15.67 18.77
N GLU A 367 11.29 15.60 19.82
CA GLU A 367 12.73 15.40 19.71
C GLU A 367 13.02 13.91 19.60
N VAL A 368 13.74 13.51 18.56
CA VAL A 368 14.12 12.11 18.36
C VAL A 368 15.39 11.79 19.14
N VAL A 369 15.33 10.75 19.97
CA VAL A 369 16.51 10.13 20.58
C VAL A 369 17.04 9.08 19.61
N TYR A 370 18.32 9.21 19.23
CA TYR A 370 18.98 8.31 18.30
C TYR A 370 19.95 7.35 18.99
N GLU A 371 19.99 6.12 18.49
CA GLU A 371 21.12 5.22 18.66
C GLU A 371 21.98 5.26 17.39
N THR A 372 23.31 5.36 17.55
CA THR A 372 24.26 5.35 16.44
C THR A 372 24.96 4.00 16.40
N LEU A 373 24.95 3.37 15.23
CA LEU A 373 25.61 2.11 14.93
C LEU A 373 26.71 2.33 13.89
N PRO A 374 27.81 1.56 13.91
CA PRO A 374 28.80 1.61 12.85
C PRO A 374 28.18 1.12 11.54
N GLY A 375 28.47 1.80 10.43
CA GLY A 375 28.19 1.29 9.09
C GLY A 375 29.26 0.30 8.62
N TRP A 376 29.09 -0.25 7.42
CA TRP A 376 29.93 -1.36 6.93
C TRP A 376 30.83 -1.03 5.73
N ASN A 377 30.65 0.12 5.07
CA ASN A 377 31.49 0.58 3.93
C ASN A 377 31.83 -0.52 2.89
N SER A 378 30.87 -1.41 2.62
CA SER A 378 31.07 -2.60 1.79
C SER A 378 29.83 -2.90 0.97
N ASN A 379 30.00 -3.27 -0.29
CA ASN A 379 28.87 -3.58 -1.17
C ASN A 379 28.29 -4.97 -0.82
N ILE A 380 27.00 -5.00 -0.44
CA ILE A 380 26.27 -6.22 -0.11
C ILE A 380 25.35 -6.73 -1.23
N SER A 381 25.35 -6.08 -2.41
CA SER A 381 24.32 -6.30 -3.43
C SER A 381 24.25 -7.71 -4.01
N ASN A 382 25.36 -8.45 -3.92
CA ASN A 382 25.52 -9.80 -4.46
C ASN A 382 25.48 -10.88 -3.36
N ILE A 383 25.24 -10.49 -2.11
CA ILE A 383 25.19 -11.43 -0.98
C ILE A 383 23.86 -12.18 -1.01
N THR A 384 23.93 -13.50 -0.83
CA THR A 384 22.75 -14.40 -0.88
C THR A 384 22.50 -15.17 0.41
N LYS A 385 23.44 -15.11 1.36
CA LYS A 385 23.37 -15.77 2.66
C LYS A 385 23.57 -14.77 3.79
N TYR A 386 22.95 -15.01 4.93
CA TYR A 386 22.98 -14.08 6.06
C TYR A 386 24.40 -13.97 6.66
N GLU A 387 25.05 -15.11 6.83
CA GLU A 387 26.40 -15.25 7.42
C GLU A 387 27.49 -14.53 6.61
N ASP A 388 27.24 -14.28 5.31
CA ASP A 388 28.16 -13.58 4.43
C ASP A 388 28.03 -12.05 4.54
N LEU A 389 27.00 -11.52 5.23
CA LEU A 389 26.84 -10.09 5.47
C LEU A 389 27.97 -9.57 6.36
N PRO A 390 28.45 -8.33 6.16
CA PRO A 390 29.35 -7.68 7.11
C PRO A 390 28.77 -7.69 8.52
N ILE A 391 29.60 -7.88 9.54
CA ILE A 391 29.15 -7.99 10.93
C ILE A 391 28.32 -6.78 11.38
N GLN A 392 28.64 -5.58 10.89
CA GLN A 392 27.90 -4.36 11.20
C GLN A 392 26.50 -4.36 10.57
N ALA A 393 26.34 -4.95 9.38
CA ALA A 393 25.03 -5.13 8.76
C ALA A 393 24.17 -6.16 9.52
N GLN A 394 24.78 -7.26 9.97
CA GLN A 394 24.12 -8.24 10.85
C GLN A 394 23.69 -7.58 12.16
N GLN A 395 24.57 -6.81 12.82
CA GLN A 395 24.26 -6.06 14.04
C GLN A 395 23.13 -5.04 13.83
N TYR A 396 23.07 -4.39 12.67
CA TYR A 396 21.96 -3.50 12.32
C TYR A 396 20.62 -4.26 12.29
N ILE A 397 20.58 -5.43 11.63
CA ILE A 397 19.40 -6.30 11.55
C ILE A 397 18.99 -6.77 12.95
N GLU A 398 19.93 -7.34 13.72
CA GLU A 398 19.66 -7.81 15.08
C GLU A 398 19.15 -6.67 15.98
N ARG A 399 19.65 -5.45 15.80
CA ARG A 399 19.20 -4.31 16.60
C ARG A 399 17.76 -3.95 16.28
N ILE A 400 17.36 -4.01 15.01
CA ILE A 400 15.96 -3.84 14.58
C ILE A 400 15.08 -4.89 15.25
N GLU A 401 15.48 -6.17 15.20
CA GLU A 401 14.75 -7.26 15.84
C GLU A 401 14.58 -7.03 17.35
N LYS A 402 15.65 -6.64 18.05
CA LYS A 402 15.62 -6.32 19.49
C LYS A 402 14.74 -5.12 19.81
N LEU A 403 14.72 -4.09 18.96
CA LEU A 403 13.93 -2.88 19.18
C LEU A 403 12.43 -3.07 18.92
N ILE A 404 12.06 -4.02 18.07
CA ILE A 404 10.66 -4.26 17.66
C ILE A 404 10.08 -5.49 18.35
N GLY A 405 10.90 -6.49 18.68
CA GLY A 405 10.47 -7.78 19.20
C GLY A 405 9.96 -8.74 18.12
N VAL A 406 10.30 -8.52 16.85
CA VAL A 406 9.84 -9.32 15.70
C VAL A 406 11.05 -9.70 14.84
N PRO A 407 11.21 -10.99 14.45
CA PRO A 407 12.35 -11.43 13.65
C PRO A 407 12.29 -10.91 12.21
N VAL A 408 13.47 -10.59 11.66
CA VAL A 408 13.66 -10.22 10.25
C VAL A 408 13.95 -11.49 9.46
N TYR A 409 12.95 -11.94 8.71
CA TYR A 409 13.04 -13.21 7.98
C TYR A 409 13.50 -13.03 6.52
N TRP A 410 13.21 -11.88 5.92
CA TRP A 410 13.66 -11.54 4.57
C TRP A 410 14.50 -10.27 4.58
N ILE A 411 15.62 -10.28 3.85
CA ILE A 411 16.54 -9.14 3.76
C ILE A 411 16.82 -8.84 2.28
N GLY A 412 16.32 -7.69 1.82
CA GLY A 412 16.54 -7.19 0.48
C GLY A 412 17.84 -6.41 0.38
N VAL A 413 18.76 -6.91 -0.45
CA VAL A 413 20.07 -6.29 -0.75
C VAL A 413 20.16 -5.80 -2.20
N GLY A 414 19.03 -5.68 -2.90
CA GLY A 414 19.00 -5.18 -4.28
C GLY A 414 17.62 -5.25 -4.90
N GLN A 415 17.52 -4.82 -6.16
CA GLN A 415 16.24 -4.72 -6.87
C GLN A 415 15.75 -6.07 -7.41
N ASP A 416 16.67 -6.94 -7.84
CA ASP A 416 16.33 -8.20 -8.49
C ASP A 416 15.71 -9.18 -7.51
N ARG A 417 14.82 -10.05 -8.00
CA ARG A 417 14.17 -11.10 -7.21
C ARG A 417 15.17 -11.96 -6.43
N ALA A 418 16.32 -12.26 -7.05
CA ALA A 418 17.40 -13.05 -6.45
C ALA A 418 18.13 -12.34 -5.30
N SER A 419 18.08 -10.99 -5.23
CA SER A 419 18.69 -10.19 -4.17
C SER A 419 17.81 -10.14 -2.91
N MET A 420 17.31 -11.29 -2.46
CA MET A 420 16.53 -11.45 -1.24
C MET A 420 17.11 -12.60 -0.43
N ILE A 421 17.79 -12.27 0.67
CA ILE A 421 18.32 -13.25 1.62
C ILE A 421 17.17 -13.75 2.49
N ILE A 422 17.15 -15.06 2.75
CA ILE A 422 16.23 -15.68 3.71
C ILE A 422 17.03 -15.95 4.99
N HIS A 423 16.56 -15.41 6.10
CA HIS A 423 17.14 -15.61 7.42
C HIS A 423 16.13 -16.37 8.29
N GLU A 424 16.38 -17.67 8.46
CA GLU A 424 15.60 -18.49 9.38
C GLU A 424 16.16 -18.31 10.79
N SER A 425 15.79 -17.21 11.45
CA SER A 425 16.04 -17.04 12.89
C SER A 425 15.28 -18.15 13.63
N ASN A 426 15.99 -18.99 14.38
CA ASN A 426 15.41 -20.07 15.21
C ASN A 426 14.47 -19.55 16.29
#